data_AF-A0A944DI93-F1
#
_entry.id   AF-A0A944DI93-F1
#
_cell.length_a   1.000
_cell.length_b   1.000
_cell.length_c   1.000
_cell.angle_alpha   90.00
_cell.angle_beta   90.00
_cell.angle_gamma   90.00
#
_symmetry.space_group_name_H-M   'P 1'
#
loop_
_entity.id
_entity.type
_entity.pdbx_description
1 polymer ?
#
loop_
_entity_poly.entity_id
_entity_poly.type
_entity_poly.pdbx_seq_one_letter_code
_entity_poly.pdbx_strand_id
1 'polypeptide(L)'
;LSGKNKRESQLGLAFNAVFKIPMQFFILFVGVMVFVFYQFNESPIHFNPAARAAMEVAPHSEAFSSLSEELSAVQQEKQRLQLAHVNATNIPLEISDQLKNLSLQETALRDKAKSLLKQAAPDIASNDKDYVFIHYILGNLPRGLIGLLLAVILSAAMSSTASELNALGTISTLDIYKRYRPHINTPKHYLKVSKMFTLLWGLMAIGVASVANLFENLIQLVNIIGSIFYGNVLGIFLLAFFFKYIKGRAVFYGAIATQAIVIYGFLNDWMSYLWLNVFGCLLVIVCAHLLQPLIEKEKPAQ
;
A
#
# COMPACT_ATOMS: atom_id res chain seq x y z
N LEU A 1 -3.78 14.65 -19.00
CA LEU A 1 -3.99 16.07 -19.39
C LEU A 1 -4.51 16.13 -20.83
N SER A 2 -5.82 15.96 -21.03
CA SER A 2 -6.45 16.04 -22.36
C SER A 2 -7.64 17.01 -22.33
N GLY A 3 -7.44 18.18 -21.73
CA GLY A 3 -8.42 19.27 -21.77
C GLY A 3 -8.49 19.90 -23.16
N LYS A 4 -9.64 20.44 -23.56
CA LYS A 4 -9.84 21.07 -24.88
C LYS A 4 -8.89 22.25 -25.10
N ASN A 5 -8.50 22.93 -24.03
CA ASN A 5 -7.53 24.01 -24.02
C ASN A 5 -6.70 23.98 -22.72
N LYS A 6 -5.62 24.77 -22.68
CA LYS A 6 -4.70 24.85 -21.52
C LYS A 6 -5.43 25.23 -20.23
N ARG A 7 -6.39 26.17 -20.31
CA ARG A 7 -7.18 26.63 -19.16
C ARG A 7 -8.01 25.51 -18.56
N GLU A 8 -8.72 24.74 -19.38
CA GLU A 8 -9.52 23.59 -18.92
C GLU A 8 -8.65 22.48 -18.34
N SER A 9 -7.47 22.22 -18.94
CA SER A 9 -6.55 21.24 -18.36
C SER A 9 -6.02 21.69 -17.00
N GLN A 10 -5.75 22.98 -16.81
CA GLN A 10 -5.34 23.56 -15.52
C GLN A 10 -6.49 23.56 -14.50
N LEU A 11 -7.71 23.89 -14.95
CA LEU A 11 -8.92 23.83 -14.12
C LEU A 11 -9.17 22.39 -13.65
N GLY A 12 -9.03 21.40 -14.53
CA GLY A 12 -9.17 19.98 -14.18
C GLY A 12 -8.12 19.52 -13.16
N LEU A 13 -6.88 20.03 -13.25
CA LEU A 13 -5.84 19.79 -12.24
C LEU A 13 -6.20 20.42 -10.89
N ALA A 14 -6.67 21.67 -10.89
CA ALA A 14 -7.10 22.36 -9.67
C ALA A 14 -8.29 21.65 -9.02
N PHE A 15 -9.27 21.23 -9.82
CA PHE A 15 -10.43 20.47 -9.35
C PHE A 15 -10.00 19.13 -8.72
N ASN A 16 -9.09 18.40 -9.38
CA ASN A 16 -8.54 17.17 -8.80
C ASN A 16 -7.87 17.43 -7.43
N ALA A 17 -7.06 18.49 -7.31
CA ALA A 17 -6.42 18.86 -6.06
C ALA A 17 -7.44 19.18 -4.95
N VAL A 18 -8.50 19.93 -5.28
CA VAL A 18 -9.58 20.27 -4.34
C VAL A 18 -10.32 19.02 -3.87
N PHE A 19 -10.63 18.08 -4.77
CA PHE A 19 -11.38 16.87 -4.43
C PHE A 19 -10.57 15.83 -3.66
N LYS A 20 -9.24 15.84 -3.78
CA LYS A 20 -8.37 14.92 -3.03
C LYS A 20 -8.46 15.12 -1.52
N ILE A 21 -8.57 16.36 -1.05
CA ILE A 21 -8.58 16.65 0.39
C ILE A 21 -9.84 16.04 1.07
N PRO A 22 -11.08 16.33 0.60
CA PRO A 22 -12.27 15.68 1.15
C PRO A 22 -12.27 14.17 0.95
N MET A 23 -11.80 13.66 -0.20
CA MET A 23 -11.74 12.23 -0.46
C MET A 23 -10.89 11.50 0.58
N GLN A 24 -9.70 12.00 0.89
CA GLN A 24 -8.84 11.43 1.92
C GLN A 24 -9.47 11.51 3.31
N PHE A 25 -10.12 12.63 3.63
CA PHE A 25 -10.87 12.78 4.86
C PHE A 25 -11.95 11.69 5.00
N PHE A 26 -12.78 11.48 3.97
CA PHE A 26 -13.84 10.46 4.03
C PHE A 26 -13.30 9.03 4.12
N ILE A 27 -12.22 8.70 3.42
CA ILE A 27 -11.59 7.38 3.53
C ILE A 27 -11.10 7.12 4.96
N LEU A 28 -10.38 8.08 5.55
CA LEU A 28 -9.91 7.96 6.94
C LEU A 28 -11.08 7.95 7.92
N PHE A 29 -12.06 8.82 7.73
CA PHE A 29 -13.24 8.95 8.57
C PHE A 29 -14.03 7.63 8.64
N VAL A 30 -14.21 6.94 7.51
CA VAL A 30 -14.84 5.61 7.50
C VAL A 30 -14.04 4.61 8.36
N GLY A 31 -12.71 4.60 8.26
CA GLY A 31 -11.86 3.77 9.11
C GLY A 31 -12.02 4.08 10.61
N VAL A 32 -12.03 5.36 10.97
CA VAL A 32 -12.26 5.81 12.35
C VAL A 32 -13.65 5.40 12.84
N MET A 33 -14.68 5.53 12.01
CA MET A 33 -16.04 5.12 12.36
C MET A 33 -16.14 3.61 12.59
N VAL A 34 -15.47 2.79 11.78
CA VAL A 34 -15.43 1.33 11.99
C VAL A 34 -14.66 0.98 13.27
N PHE A 35 -13.57 1.68 13.57
CA PHE A 35 -12.85 1.52 14.84
C PHE A 35 -13.74 1.86 16.04
N VAL A 36 -14.44 3.01 16.00
CA VAL A 36 -15.39 3.41 17.04
C VAL A 36 -16.55 2.41 17.15
N PHE A 37 -17.04 1.88 16.02
CA PHE A 37 -18.08 0.87 16.03
C PHE A 37 -17.69 -0.38 16.82
N TYR A 38 -16.49 -0.93 16.58
CA TYR A 38 -15.97 -2.08 17.34
C TYR A 38 -15.54 -1.72 18.76
N GLN A 39 -15.58 -0.44 19.12
CA GLN A 39 -15.40 -0.06 20.51
C GLN A 39 -16.67 -0.35 21.34
N PHE A 40 -17.85 -0.30 20.71
CA PHE A 40 -19.15 -0.53 21.36
C PHE A 40 -19.84 -1.82 20.94
N ASN A 41 -19.26 -2.61 20.03
CA ASN A 41 -19.83 -3.87 19.55
C ASN A 41 -18.76 -4.95 19.63
N GLU A 42 -19.18 -6.18 19.91
CA GLU A 42 -18.27 -7.33 19.93
C GLU A 42 -17.61 -7.53 18.57
N SER A 43 -16.35 -7.95 18.62
CA SER A 43 -15.57 -8.26 17.42
C SER A 43 -15.03 -9.67 17.52
N PRO A 44 -14.88 -10.40 16.41
CA PRO A 44 -14.22 -11.69 16.47
C PRO A 44 -12.79 -11.57 16.99
N ILE A 45 -12.29 -12.66 17.57
CA ILE A 45 -10.89 -12.76 18.03
C ILE A 45 -9.90 -12.55 16.88
N HIS A 46 -10.28 -12.98 15.67
CA HIS A 46 -9.53 -12.79 14.43
C HIS A 46 -10.49 -12.50 13.26
N PHE A 47 -10.23 -11.43 12.50
CA PHE A 47 -11.13 -10.99 11.43
C PHE A 47 -11.05 -11.85 10.15
N ASN A 48 -9.92 -12.52 9.90
CA ASN A 48 -9.79 -13.44 8.77
C ASN A 48 -10.61 -14.73 9.00
N PRO A 49 -11.64 -15.03 8.18
CA PRO A 49 -12.47 -16.23 8.35
C PRO A 49 -11.70 -17.54 8.16
N ALA A 50 -10.70 -17.58 7.28
CA ALA A 50 -9.88 -18.78 7.06
C ALA A 50 -9.02 -19.11 8.29
N ALA A 51 -8.48 -18.08 8.96
CA ALA A 51 -7.72 -18.25 10.19
C ALA A 51 -8.59 -18.79 11.34
N ARG A 52 -9.83 -18.29 11.47
CA ARG A 52 -10.78 -18.81 12.47
C ARG A 52 -11.14 -20.26 12.17
N ALA A 53 -11.51 -20.56 10.92
CA ALA A 53 -11.83 -21.93 10.51
C ALA A 53 -10.67 -22.90 10.78
N ALA A 54 -9.41 -22.47 10.63
CA ALA A 54 -8.25 -23.29 10.95
C ALA A 54 -8.07 -23.54 12.46
N MET A 55 -8.41 -22.57 13.31
CA MET A 55 -8.34 -22.70 14.77
C MET A 55 -9.55 -23.41 15.39
N GLU A 56 -10.68 -23.48 14.69
CA GLU A 56 -11.89 -24.19 15.11
C GLU A 56 -11.78 -25.72 14.98
N VAL A 57 -10.71 -26.23 14.37
CA VAL A 57 -10.47 -27.67 14.19
C VAL A 57 -9.61 -28.23 15.32
N ALA A 58 -9.85 -29.49 15.70
CA ALA A 58 -9.02 -30.20 16.68
C ALA A 58 -7.56 -30.31 16.20
N PRO A 59 -6.55 -30.19 17.09
CA PRO A 59 -6.65 -30.17 18.56
C PRO A 59 -6.81 -28.77 19.18
N HIS A 60 -6.89 -27.70 18.38
CA HIS A 60 -6.84 -26.32 18.87
C HIS A 60 -8.22 -25.72 19.21
N SER A 61 -9.30 -26.41 18.87
CA SER A 61 -10.68 -25.93 19.01
C SER A 61 -11.06 -25.51 20.44
N GLU A 62 -10.65 -26.27 21.46
CA GLU A 62 -10.95 -25.97 22.87
C GLU A 62 -10.21 -24.71 23.35
N ALA A 63 -8.92 -24.59 23.00
CA ALA A 63 -8.12 -23.40 23.28
C ALA A 63 -8.68 -22.16 22.55
N PHE A 64 -9.15 -22.33 21.31
CA PHE A 64 -9.78 -21.26 20.55
C PHE A 64 -11.13 -20.82 21.15
N SER A 65 -11.97 -21.75 21.57
CA SER A 65 -13.27 -21.46 22.19
C SER A 65 -13.09 -20.69 23.50
N SER A 66 -12.19 -21.17 24.38
CA SER A 66 -11.91 -20.51 25.66
C SER A 66 -11.36 -19.09 25.47
N LEU A 67 -10.44 -18.87 24.54
CA LEU A 67 -9.95 -17.52 24.21
C LEU A 67 -11.05 -16.62 23.66
N SER A 68 -11.97 -17.16 22.85
CA SER A 68 -13.08 -16.39 22.27
C SER A 68 -14.11 -15.98 23.33
N GLU A 69 -14.40 -16.86 24.28
CA GLU A 69 -15.26 -16.58 25.44
C GLU A 69 -14.64 -15.52 26.36
N GLU A 70 -13.34 -15.67 26.69
CA GLU A 70 -12.61 -14.69 27.52
C GLU A 70 -12.58 -13.31 26.84
N LEU A 71 -12.39 -13.27 25.52
CA LEU A 71 -12.45 -12.02 24.75
C LEU A 71 -13.84 -11.38 24.80
N SER A 72 -14.91 -12.15 24.57
CA SER A 72 -16.28 -11.63 24.60
C SER A 72 -16.61 -11.04 25.98
N ALA A 73 -16.21 -11.71 27.07
CA ALA A 73 -16.38 -11.19 28.43
C ALA A 73 -15.64 -9.86 28.66
N VAL A 74 -14.38 -9.76 28.22
CA VAL A 74 -13.59 -8.50 28.30
C VAL A 74 -14.25 -7.39 27.48
N GLN A 75 -14.78 -7.71 26.29
CA GLN A 75 -15.42 -6.72 25.41
C GLN A 75 -16.75 -6.21 25.97
N GLN A 76 -17.57 -7.07 26.55
CA GLN A 76 -18.82 -6.69 27.22
C GLN A 76 -18.55 -5.76 28.41
N GLU A 77 -17.54 -6.07 29.22
CA GLU A 77 -17.18 -5.22 30.36
C GLU A 77 -16.61 -3.87 29.90
N LYS A 78 -15.79 -3.86 28.85
CA LYS A 78 -15.26 -2.63 28.22
C LYS A 78 -16.40 -1.76 27.68
N GLN A 79 -17.39 -2.36 27.01
CA GLN A 79 -18.57 -1.67 26.51
C GLN A 79 -19.38 -1.04 27.66
N ARG A 80 -19.61 -1.79 28.73
CA ARG A 80 -20.32 -1.31 29.93
C ARG A 80 -19.63 -0.08 30.54
N LEU A 81 -18.32 -0.16 30.74
CA LEU A 81 -17.53 0.94 31.31
C LEU A 81 -17.45 2.15 30.36
N GLN A 82 -17.43 1.94 29.05
CA GLN A 82 -17.45 3.04 28.08
C GLN A 82 -18.77 3.78 28.04
N LEU A 83 -19.90 3.07 28.12
CA LEU A 83 -21.20 3.71 28.23
C LEU A 83 -21.32 4.50 29.55
N ALA A 84 -20.78 3.95 30.65
CA ALA A 84 -20.71 4.68 31.91
C ALA A 84 -19.82 5.94 31.81
N HIS A 85 -18.69 5.84 31.10
CA HIS A 85 -17.77 6.95 30.86
C HIS A 85 -18.40 8.07 30.02
N VAL A 86 -19.11 7.73 28.93
CA VAL A 86 -19.77 8.70 28.04
C VAL A 86 -20.89 9.46 28.75
N ASN A 87 -21.59 8.81 29.68
CA ASN A 87 -22.70 9.40 30.42
C ASN A 87 -22.28 10.15 31.69
N ALA A 88 -21.00 10.07 32.09
CA ALA A 88 -20.51 10.71 33.31
C ALA A 88 -20.22 12.20 33.10
N THR A 89 -20.72 13.06 33.99
CA THR A 89 -20.48 14.52 33.95
C THR A 89 -19.03 14.88 34.27
N ASN A 90 -18.37 14.08 35.11
CA ASN A 90 -16.94 14.15 35.41
C ASN A 90 -16.33 12.78 35.18
N ILE A 91 -15.21 12.71 34.48
CA ILE A 91 -14.49 11.48 34.17
C ILE A 91 -13.81 10.96 35.46
N PRO A 92 -14.26 9.84 36.06
CA PRO A 92 -13.56 9.25 37.18
C PRO A 92 -12.27 8.61 36.67
N LEU A 93 -11.12 8.97 37.25
CA LEU A 93 -9.80 8.43 36.88
C LEU A 93 -9.79 6.88 36.92
N GLU A 94 -10.55 6.30 37.86
CA GLU A 94 -10.72 4.86 38.04
C GLU A 94 -11.31 4.15 36.82
N ILE A 95 -12.29 4.75 36.13
CA ILE A 95 -12.88 4.16 34.91
C ILE A 95 -11.86 4.16 33.78
N SER A 96 -11.07 5.24 33.65
CA SER A 96 -10.02 5.33 32.64
C SER A 96 -8.92 4.27 32.85
N ASP A 97 -8.51 4.03 34.10
CA ASP A 97 -7.52 2.99 34.41
C ASP A 97 -8.06 1.57 34.19
N GLN A 98 -9.33 1.32 34.55
CA GLN A 98 -9.98 0.04 34.26
C GLN A 98 -10.09 -0.23 32.75
N LEU A 99 -10.49 0.77 31.96
CA LEU A 99 -10.55 0.66 30.50
C LEU A 99 -9.19 0.40 29.87
N LYS A 100 -8.13 1.03 30.40
CA LYS A 100 -6.76 0.78 29.95
C LYS A 100 -6.34 -0.66 30.24
N ASN A 101 -6.62 -1.17 31.44
CA ASN A 101 -6.32 -2.56 31.81
C ASN A 101 -7.08 -3.56 30.95
N LEU A 102 -8.38 -3.35 30.71
CA LEU A 102 -9.17 -4.19 29.81
C LEU A 102 -8.64 -4.14 28.36
N SER A 103 -8.19 -2.98 27.88
CA SER A 103 -7.59 -2.87 26.55
C SER A 103 -6.27 -3.64 26.44
N LEU A 104 -5.48 -3.70 27.52
CA LEU A 104 -4.26 -4.50 27.58
C LEU A 104 -4.58 -6.01 27.61
N GLN A 105 -5.60 -6.41 28.36
CA GLN A 105 -6.10 -7.79 28.38
C GLN A 105 -6.61 -8.22 27.00
N GLU A 106 -7.42 -7.39 26.34
CA GLU A 106 -7.90 -7.64 24.97
C GLU A 106 -6.73 -7.85 24.00
N THR A 107 -5.70 -7.00 24.09
CA THR A 107 -4.50 -7.12 23.24
C THR A 107 -3.76 -8.43 23.53
N ALA A 108 -3.57 -8.78 24.79
CA ALA A 108 -2.92 -10.02 25.20
C ALA A 108 -3.69 -11.26 24.71
N LEU A 109 -5.02 -11.26 24.75
CA LEU A 109 -5.85 -12.34 24.23
C LEU A 109 -5.70 -12.49 22.71
N ARG A 110 -5.71 -11.39 21.97
CA ARG A 110 -5.45 -11.41 20.52
C ARG A 110 -4.06 -11.93 20.21
N ASP A 111 -3.04 -11.57 20.99
CA ASP A 111 -1.67 -12.07 20.78
C ASP A 111 -1.52 -13.56 21.13
N LYS A 112 -2.24 -14.07 22.13
CA LYS A 112 -2.37 -15.51 22.38
C LYS A 112 -3.03 -16.22 21.19
N ALA A 113 -4.10 -15.66 20.64
CA ALA A 113 -4.79 -16.23 19.46
C ALA A 113 -3.89 -16.23 18.22
N LYS A 114 -3.11 -15.17 17.98
CA LYS A 114 -2.08 -15.15 16.93
C LYS A 114 -1.03 -16.25 17.12
N SER A 115 -0.62 -16.49 18.36
CA SER A 115 0.34 -17.54 18.70
C SER A 115 -0.26 -18.94 18.49
N LEU A 116 -1.53 -19.14 18.81
CA LEU A 116 -2.28 -20.35 18.52
C LEU A 116 -2.41 -20.58 17.01
N LEU A 117 -2.73 -19.53 16.25
CA LEU A 117 -2.83 -19.59 14.79
C LEU A 117 -1.50 -20.03 14.15
N LYS A 118 -0.36 -19.49 14.62
CA LYS A 118 0.96 -19.91 14.12
C LYS A 118 1.25 -21.40 14.34
N GLN A 119 0.67 -22.01 15.37
CA GLN A 119 0.79 -23.45 15.61
C GLN A 119 -0.19 -24.25 14.74
N ALA A 120 -1.42 -23.79 14.62
CA ALA A 120 -2.50 -24.47 13.89
C ALA A 120 -2.33 -24.41 12.37
N ALA A 121 -1.92 -23.25 11.84
CA ALA A 121 -1.81 -22.99 10.42
C ALA A 121 -0.70 -21.95 10.15
N PRO A 122 0.58 -22.36 10.14
CA PRO A 122 1.72 -21.46 9.95
C PRO A 122 1.70 -20.73 8.59
N ASP A 123 1.03 -21.30 7.59
CA ASP A 123 0.89 -20.70 6.25
C ASP A 123 -0.16 -19.58 6.20
N ILE A 124 -1.04 -19.48 7.19
CA ILE A 124 -2.05 -18.42 7.27
C ILE A 124 -1.45 -17.22 7.99
N ALA A 125 -1.48 -16.06 7.34
CA ALA A 125 -0.99 -14.84 7.95
C ALA A 125 -1.77 -14.46 9.21
N SER A 126 -1.00 -14.18 10.26
CA SER A 126 -1.48 -13.75 11.56
C SER A 126 -1.97 -12.29 11.61
N ASN A 127 -1.75 -11.52 10.54
CA ASN A 127 -2.23 -10.15 10.42
C ASN A 127 -3.62 -10.13 9.76
N ASP A 128 -4.58 -9.48 10.41
CA ASP A 128 -5.98 -9.43 9.99
C ASP A 128 -6.53 -8.01 9.85
N LYS A 129 -5.68 -6.98 9.96
CA LYS A 129 -6.06 -5.57 9.85
C LYS A 129 -6.85 -5.26 8.58
N ASP A 130 -6.46 -5.87 7.46
CA ASP A 130 -7.13 -5.66 6.16
C ASP A 130 -8.53 -6.30 6.09
N TYR A 131 -8.84 -7.24 6.98
CA TYR A 131 -10.14 -7.93 7.04
C TYR A 131 -11.18 -7.20 7.89
N VAL A 132 -10.78 -6.25 8.74
CA VAL A 132 -11.68 -5.52 9.65
C VAL A 132 -12.81 -4.84 8.88
N PHE A 133 -12.46 -4.11 7.82
CA PHE A 133 -13.44 -3.39 7.00
C PHE A 133 -14.38 -4.34 6.25
N ILE A 134 -13.84 -5.43 5.69
CA ILE A 134 -14.62 -6.45 4.99
C ILE A 134 -15.60 -7.13 5.95
N HIS A 135 -15.14 -7.49 7.15
CA HIS A 135 -15.98 -8.09 8.17
C HIS A 135 -17.12 -7.17 8.59
N TYR A 136 -16.84 -5.88 8.80
CA TYR A 136 -17.86 -4.88 9.11
C TYR A 136 -18.94 -4.81 8.03
N ILE A 137 -18.53 -4.73 6.75
CA ILE A 137 -19.44 -4.69 5.60
C ILE A 137 -20.34 -5.91 5.58
N LEU A 138 -19.76 -7.11 5.68
CA LEU A 138 -20.49 -8.37 5.57
C LEU A 138 -21.47 -8.59 6.72
N GLY A 139 -21.14 -8.10 7.93
CA GLY A 139 -21.96 -8.27 9.12
C GLY A 139 -23.06 -7.22 9.30
N ASN A 140 -22.86 -5.98 8.84
CA ASN A 140 -23.70 -4.85 9.24
C ASN A 140 -24.49 -4.18 8.09
N LEU A 141 -24.18 -4.49 6.82
CA LEU A 141 -24.89 -3.87 5.69
C LEU A 141 -26.06 -4.74 5.17
N PRO A 142 -27.11 -4.13 4.62
CA PRO A 142 -28.21 -4.87 4.02
C PRO A 142 -27.78 -5.78 2.85
N ARG A 143 -28.44 -6.94 2.75
CA ARG A 143 -28.31 -7.86 1.61
C ARG A 143 -28.75 -7.12 0.34
N GLY A 144 -27.82 -6.89 -0.59
CA GLY A 144 -28.01 -6.03 -1.75
C GLY A 144 -26.95 -4.93 -1.80
N LEU A 145 -26.80 -4.15 -0.73
CA LEU A 145 -25.75 -3.13 -0.62
C LEU A 145 -24.36 -3.77 -0.53
N ILE A 146 -24.26 -4.92 0.17
CA ILE A 146 -23.04 -5.74 0.20
C ILE A 146 -22.61 -6.12 -1.21
N GLY A 147 -23.55 -6.63 -2.03
CA GLY A 147 -23.27 -7.06 -3.40
C GLY A 147 -22.83 -5.89 -4.29
N LEU A 148 -23.50 -4.74 -4.18
CA LEU A 148 -23.12 -3.53 -4.88
C LEU A 148 -21.70 -3.07 -4.49
N LEU A 149 -21.38 -3.04 -3.20
CA LEU A 149 -20.09 -2.59 -2.72
C LEU A 149 -18.96 -3.52 -3.20
N LEU A 150 -19.15 -4.84 -3.11
CA LEU A 150 -18.20 -5.82 -3.62
C LEU A 150 -17.99 -5.65 -5.13
N ALA A 151 -19.06 -5.42 -5.89
CA ALA A 151 -18.96 -5.16 -7.33
C ALA A 151 -18.14 -3.89 -7.63
N VAL A 152 -18.35 -2.81 -6.87
CA VAL A 152 -17.57 -1.55 -7.00
C VAL A 152 -16.10 -1.77 -6.66
N ILE A 153 -15.79 -2.47 -5.57
CA ILE A 153 -14.41 -2.79 -5.16
C ILE A 153 -13.71 -3.60 -6.25
N LEU A 154 -14.34 -4.66 -6.74
CA LEU A 154 -13.79 -5.49 -7.81
C LEU A 154 -13.62 -4.70 -9.11
N SER A 155 -14.60 -3.88 -9.48
CA SER A 155 -14.51 -3.03 -10.68
C SER A 155 -13.37 -2.02 -10.59
N ALA A 156 -13.20 -1.37 -9.44
CA ALA A 156 -12.10 -0.44 -9.20
C ALA A 156 -10.73 -1.15 -9.25
N ALA A 157 -10.59 -2.31 -8.61
CA ALA A 157 -9.38 -3.11 -8.63
C ALA A 157 -9.02 -3.61 -10.04
N MET A 158 -10.01 -4.10 -10.80
CA MET A 158 -9.82 -4.53 -12.19
C MET A 158 -9.43 -3.36 -13.10
N SER A 159 -10.01 -2.17 -12.88
CA SER A 159 -9.69 -0.97 -13.66
C SER A 159 -8.23 -0.51 -13.44
N SER A 160 -7.77 -0.47 -12.18
CA SER A 160 -6.37 -0.11 -11.85
C SER A 160 -5.38 -1.12 -12.45
N THR A 161 -5.61 -2.41 -12.19
CA THR A 161 -4.72 -3.48 -12.66
C THR A 161 -4.67 -3.56 -14.19
N ALA A 162 -5.80 -3.39 -14.88
CA ALA A 162 -5.82 -3.33 -16.35
C ALA A 162 -5.01 -2.12 -16.88
N SER A 163 -5.09 -0.97 -16.22
CA SER A 163 -4.31 0.22 -16.60
C SER A 163 -2.81 0.00 -16.42
N GLU A 164 -2.39 -0.56 -15.29
CA GLU A 164 -1.00 -0.86 -14.96
C GLU A 164 -0.41 -1.90 -15.92
N LEU A 165 -1.10 -3.03 -16.15
CA LEU A 165 -0.65 -4.07 -17.07
C LEU A 165 -0.58 -3.59 -18.52
N ASN A 166 -1.50 -2.71 -18.92
CA ASN A 166 -1.46 -2.09 -20.25
C ASN A 166 -0.28 -1.11 -20.38
N ALA A 167 0.01 -0.32 -19.34
CA ALA A 167 1.17 0.57 -19.31
C ALA A 167 2.48 -0.22 -19.38
N LEU A 168 2.65 -1.26 -18.57
CA LEU A 168 3.82 -2.14 -18.58
C LEU A 168 4.02 -2.83 -19.94
N GLY A 169 2.93 -3.35 -20.52
CA GLY A 169 2.96 -3.97 -21.85
C GLY A 169 3.36 -2.97 -22.95
N THR A 170 2.84 -1.74 -22.87
CA THR A 170 3.14 -0.68 -23.84
C THR A 170 4.59 -0.22 -23.74
N ILE A 171 5.10 0.03 -22.52
CA ILE A 171 6.50 0.43 -22.29
C ILE A 171 7.46 -0.67 -22.76
N SER A 172 7.18 -1.93 -22.41
CA SER A 172 7.99 -3.08 -22.85
C SER A 172 8.01 -3.19 -24.39
N THR A 173 6.90 -2.87 -25.05
CA THR A 173 6.79 -2.93 -26.51
C THR A 173 7.49 -1.78 -27.20
N LEU A 174 7.25 -0.54 -26.76
CA LEU A 174 7.72 0.66 -27.46
C LEU A 174 9.14 1.04 -27.07
N ASP A 175 9.48 0.98 -25.79
CA ASP A 175 10.76 1.49 -25.28
C ASP A 175 11.87 0.44 -25.33
N ILE A 176 11.50 -0.84 -25.20
CA ILE A 176 12.44 -1.96 -25.26
C ILE A 176 12.33 -2.63 -26.64
N TYR A 177 11.24 -3.37 -26.92
CA TYR A 177 11.17 -4.23 -28.10
C TYR A 177 11.34 -3.48 -29.43
N LYS A 178 10.57 -2.40 -29.64
CA LYS A 178 10.65 -1.59 -30.87
C LYS A 178 12.00 -0.89 -31.02
N ARG A 179 12.59 -0.42 -29.91
CA ARG A 179 13.89 0.26 -29.92
C ARG A 179 15.03 -0.67 -30.34
N TYR A 180 15.02 -1.94 -29.90
CA TYR A 180 16.03 -2.93 -30.27
C TYR A 180 15.72 -3.70 -31.57
N ARG A 181 14.47 -3.64 -32.09
CA ARG A 181 14.05 -4.24 -33.36
C ARG A 181 13.36 -3.21 -34.28
N PRO A 182 14.09 -2.19 -34.78
CA PRO A 182 13.49 -1.08 -35.53
C PRO A 182 12.99 -1.45 -36.93
N HIS A 183 13.36 -2.62 -37.46
CA HIS A 183 13.05 -3.01 -38.84
C HIS A 183 11.66 -3.62 -39.05
N ILE A 184 10.87 -3.85 -37.99
CA ILE A 184 9.54 -4.47 -38.08
C ILE A 184 8.46 -3.39 -37.96
N ASN A 185 8.08 -2.74 -39.05
CA ASN A 185 7.22 -1.54 -39.02
C ASN A 185 5.70 -1.80 -39.20
N THR A 186 5.18 -2.95 -38.81
CA THR A 186 3.75 -3.25 -38.96
C THR A 186 2.98 -2.94 -37.66
N PRO A 187 1.99 -2.01 -37.65
CA PRO A 187 1.20 -1.69 -36.46
C PRO A 187 0.52 -2.91 -35.82
N LYS A 188 0.02 -3.85 -36.64
CA LYS A 188 -0.58 -5.10 -36.19
C LYS A 188 0.41 -5.99 -35.41
N HIS A 189 1.69 -5.97 -35.79
CA HIS A 189 2.74 -6.71 -35.09
C HIS A 189 2.97 -6.15 -33.70
N TYR A 190 3.15 -4.83 -33.57
CA TYR A 190 3.34 -4.19 -32.26
C TYR A 190 2.13 -4.36 -31.34
N LEU A 191 0.90 -4.35 -31.88
CA LEU A 191 -0.28 -4.68 -31.09
C LEU A 191 -0.23 -6.12 -30.55
N LYS A 192 0.19 -7.09 -31.37
CA LYS A 192 0.34 -8.49 -30.95
C LYS A 192 1.42 -8.65 -29.88
N VAL A 193 2.55 -7.98 -30.06
CA VAL A 193 3.66 -7.95 -29.09
C VAL A 193 3.22 -7.31 -27.77
N SER A 194 2.49 -6.19 -27.82
CA SER A 194 1.95 -5.53 -26.62
C SER A 194 1.01 -6.45 -25.85
N LYS A 195 0.10 -7.16 -26.53
CA LYS A 195 -0.79 -8.14 -25.89
C LYS A 195 0.01 -9.28 -25.22
N MET A 196 1.09 -9.73 -25.86
CA MET A 196 1.96 -10.77 -25.30
C MET A 196 2.71 -10.29 -24.05
N PHE A 197 3.24 -9.06 -24.06
CA PHE A 197 3.85 -8.48 -22.87
C PHE A 197 2.83 -8.25 -21.75
N THR A 198 1.62 -7.78 -22.07
CA THR A 198 0.54 -7.66 -21.07
C THR A 198 0.22 -9.00 -20.42
N LEU A 199 0.14 -10.09 -21.20
CA LEU A 199 -0.05 -11.44 -20.66
C LEU A 199 1.13 -11.87 -19.78
N LEU A 200 2.36 -11.64 -20.23
CA LEU A 200 3.58 -11.96 -19.48
C LEU A 200 3.61 -11.24 -18.11
N TRP A 201 3.34 -9.93 -18.09
CA TRP A 201 3.25 -9.16 -16.85
C TRP A 201 2.10 -9.62 -15.96
N GLY A 202 0.95 -9.99 -16.53
CA GLY A 202 -0.16 -10.58 -15.78
C GLY A 202 0.21 -11.89 -15.11
N LEU A 203 0.91 -12.79 -15.80
CA LEU A 203 1.40 -14.05 -15.23
C LEU A 203 2.45 -13.81 -14.13
N MET A 204 3.36 -12.85 -14.33
CA MET A 204 4.32 -12.46 -13.30
C MET A 204 3.62 -11.87 -12.07
N ALA A 205 2.61 -11.02 -12.26
CA ALA A 205 1.82 -10.45 -11.17
C ALA A 205 1.09 -11.54 -10.38
N ILE A 206 0.48 -12.54 -11.06
CA ILE A 206 -0.13 -13.70 -10.40
C ILE A 206 0.92 -14.51 -9.62
N GLY A 207 2.10 -14.73 -10.21
CA GLY A 207 3.20 -15.43 -9.54
C GLY A 207 3.65 -14.74 -8.26
N VAL A 208 3.82 -13.41 -8.30
CA VAL A 208 4.17 -12.61 -7.12
C VAL A 208 3.03 -12.62 -6.10
N ALA A 209 1.78 -12.46 -6.53
CA ALA A 209 0.61 -12.48 -5.64
C ALA A 209 0.45 -13.82 -4.90
N SER A 210 0.82 -14.95 -5.52
CA SER A 210 0.77 -16.27 -4.90
C SER A 210 1.85 -16.52 -3.84
N VAL A 211 2.96 -15.77 -3.86
CA VAL A 211 4.12 -15.96 -2.96
C VAL A 211 4.26 -14.82 -1.94
N ALA A 212 3.65 -13.67 -2.19
CA ALA A 212 3.71 -12.49 -1.33
C ALA A 212 2.86 -12.70 -0.04
N ASN A 213 3.35 -13.54 0.88
CA ASN A 213 2.75 -13.71 2.20
C ASN A 213 3.04 -12.48 3.08
N LEU A 214 2.04 -11.60 3.08
CA LEU A 214 1.62 -10.56 4.03
C LEU A 214 2.70 -9.84 4.84
N PHE A 215 3.18 -8.74 4.27
CA PHE A 215 3.58 -7.57 5.05
C PHE A 215 2.43 -7.14 6.00
N GLU A 216 2.78 -6.58 7.17
CA GLU A 216 1.78 -6.16 8.19
C GLU A 216 0.76 -5.13 7.69
N ASN A 217 1.09 -4.40 6.62
CA ASN A 217 0.21 -3.45 5.98
C ASN A 217 0.62 -3.28 4.51
N LEU A 218 -0.30 -3.59 3.58
CA LEU A 218 -0.04 -3.48 2.14
C LEU A 218 0.24 -2.03 1.70
N ILE A 219 -0.40 -1.04 2.32
CA ILE A 219 -0.17 0.38 2.03
C ILE A 219 1.26 0.78 2.44
N GLN A 220 1.73 0.28 3.59
CA GLN A 220 3.09 0.52 4.04
C GLN A 220 4.11 -0.09 3.09
N LEU A 221 3.89 -1.34 2.64
CA LEU A 221 4.75 -2.01 1.67
C LEU A 221 4.91 -1.21 0.37
N VAL A 222 3.79 -0.81 -0.23
CA VAL A 222 3.80 -0.05 -1.49
C VAL A 222 4.55 1.27 -1.31
N ASN A 223 4.39 1.94 -0.16
CA ASN A 223 5.11 3.18 0.13
C ASN A 223 6.61 2.95 0.37
N ILE A 224 7.02 1.84 0.98
CA ILE A 224 8.44 1.49 1.14
C ILE A 224 9.08 1.29 -0.24
N ILE A 225 8.48 0.43 -1.08
CA ILE A 225 8.97 0.17 -2.44
C ILE A 225 9.01 1.47 -3.24
N GLY A 226 7.91 2.24 -3.22
CA GLY A 226 7.83 3.54 -3.87
C GLY A 226 8.95 4.47 -3.42
N SER A 227 9.23 4.53 -2.12
CA SER A 227 10.23 5.46 -1.59
C SER A 227 11.67 5.15 -1.97
N ILE A 228 11.99 3.88 -2.25
CA ILE A 228 13.31 3.45 -2.72
C ILE A 228 13.57 3.91 -4.17
N PHE A 229 12.53 4.08 -4.99
CA PHE A 229 12.68 4.37 -6.43
C PHE A 229 12.20 5.78 -6.83
N TYR A 230 11.12 6.29 -6.24
CA TYR A 230 10.46 7.52 -6.68
C TYR A 230 11.33 8.76 -6.53
N GLY A 231 12.13 8.85 -5.46
CA GLY A 231 13.07 9.96 -5.26
C GLY A 231 14.04 10.13 -6.43
N ASN A 232 14.66 9.03 -6.85
CA ASN A 232 15.62 9.03 -7.96
C ASN A 232 14.96 9.44 -9.29
N VAL A 233 13.79 8.87 -9.60
CA VAL A 233 13.03 9.20 -10.81
C VAL A 233 12.61 10.68 -10.82
N LEU A 234 12.12 11.20 -9.68
CA LEU A 234 11.75 12.61 -9.54
C LEU A 234 12.96 13.52 -9.80
N GLY A 235 14.12 13.21 -9.22
CA GLY A 235 15.32 14.00 -9.43
C GLY A 235 15.80 14.00 -10.89
N ILE A 236 15.67 12.88 -11.62
CA ILE A 236 15.93 12.83 -13.07
C ILE A 236 15.01 13.80 -13.84
N PHE A 237 13.72 13.84 -13.50
CA PHE A 237 12.79 14.80 -14.12
C PHE A 237 13.15 16.25 -13.78
N LEU A 238 13.50 16.55 -12.53
CA LEU A 238 13.92 17.90 -12.12
C LEU A 238 15.20 18.34 -12.86
N LEU A 239 16.17 17.44 -13.00
CA LEU A 239 17.37 17.67 -13.80
C LEU A 239 17.01 18.04 -15.26
N ALA A 240 16.11 17.27 -15.88
CA ALA A 240 15.70 17.50 -17.25
C ALA A 240 14.96 18.84 -17.46
N PHE A 241 14.15 19.30 -16.48
CA PHE A 241 13.39 20.54 -16.61
C PHE A 241 14.19 21.79 -16.22
N PHE A 242 14.92 21.74 -15.11
CA PHE A 242 15.54 22.92 -14.51
C PHE A 242 17.03 23.07 -14.84
N PHE A 243 17.75 21.97 -15.12
CA PHE A 243 19.21 21.97 -15.29
C PHE A 243 19.61 21.59 -16.71
N LYS A 244 19.29 22.48 -17.67
CA LYS A 244 19.46 22.24 -19.12
C LYS A 244 20.91 21.95 -19.58
N TYR A 245 21.92 22.26 -18.75
CA TYR A 245 23.32 21.99 -19.07
C TYR A 245 23.75 20.55 -18.76
N ILE A 246 23.00 19.82 -17.94
CA ILE A 246 23.37 18.46 -17.53
C ILE A 246 23.00 17.48 -18.65
N LYS A 247 23.99 16.71 -19.09
CA LYS A 247 23.86 15.79 -20.23
C LYS A 247 23.33 14.44 -19.77
N GLY A 248 22.64 13.74 -20.67
CA GLY A 248 22.00 12.44 -20.37
C GLY A 248 22.95 11.38 -19.81
N ARG A 249 24.23 11.37 -20.20
CA ARG A 249 25.23 10.45 -19.62
C ARG A 249 25.48 10.71 -18.13
N ALA A 250 25.62 11.98 -17.72
CA ALA A 250 25.81 12.35 -16.32
C ALA A 250 24.58 12.01 -15.49
N VAL A 251 23.38 12.25 -16.04
CA VAL A 251 22.11 11.84 -15.41
C VAL A 251 22.04 10.32 -15.24
N PHE A 252 22.41 9.55 -16.27
CA PHE A 252 22.35 8.08 -16.24
C PHE A 252 23.28 7.49 -15.17
N TYR A 253 24.56 7.86 -15.17
CA TYR A 253 25.51 7.36 -14.16
C TYR A 253 25.19 7.91 -12.76
N GLY A 254 24.75 9.15 -12.65
CA GLY A 254 24.29 9.73 -11.39
C GLY A 254 23.08 9.01 -10.81
N ALA A 255 22.13 8.61 -11.66
CA ALA A 255 20.95 7.84 -11.24
C ALA A 255 21.32 6.43 -10.76
N ILE A 256 22.27 5.75 -11.43
CA ILE A 256 22.75 4.42 -10.99
C ILE A 256 23.45 4.53 -9.63
N ALA A 257 24.38 5.48 -9.50
CA ALA A 257 25.09 5.71 -8.24
C ALA A 257 24.11 6.05 -7.10
N THR A 258 23.15 6.92 -7.37
CA THR A 258 22.09 7.28 -6.41
C THR A 258 21.27 6.06 -6.01
N GLN A 259 20.85 5.23 -6.96
CA GLN A 259 20.05 4.05 -6.64
C GLN A 259 20.81 3.08 -5.74
N ALA A 260 22.10 2.87 -6.01
CA ALA A 260 22.95 2.02 -5.18
C ALA A 260 23.07 2.58 -3.75
N ILE A 261 23.28 3.90 -3.61
CA ILE A 261 23.39 4.55 -2.29
C ILE A 261 22.05 4.52 -1.54
N VAL A 262 20.91 4.73 -2.22
CA VAL A 262 19.59 4.66 -1.59
C VAL A 262 19.29 3.25 -1.09
N ILE A 263 19.59 2.22 -1.89
CA ILE A 263 19.43 0.82 -1.48
C ILE A 263 20.34 0.53 -0.28
N TYR A 264 21.59 0.96 -0.32
CA TYR A 264 22.51 0.80 0.80
C TYR A 264 22.01 1.51 2.07
N GLY A 265 21.54 2.75 1.95
CA GLY A 265 21.00 3.51 3.08
C GLY A 265 19.72 2.91 3.65
N PHE A 266 18.87 2.31 2.81
CA PHE A 266 17.69 1.55 3.25
C PHE A 266 18.09 0.28 4.03
N LEU A 267 19.06 -0.50 3.53
CA LEU A 267 19.52 -1.72 4.20
C LEU A 267 20.22 -1.45 5.54
N ASN A 268 20.78 -0.25 5.74
CA ASN A 268 21.44 0.16 6.98
C ASN A 268 20.55 1.06 7.86
N ASP A 269 19.25 1.16 7.56
CA ASP A 269 18.28 1.96 8.33
C ASP A 269 18.74 3.41 8.61
N TRP A 270 19.36 4.08 7.64
CA TRP A 270 19.86 5.46 7.81
C TRP A 270 18.77 6.45 8.19
N MET A 271 17.55 6.23 7.69
CA MET A 271 16.40 7.11 7.88
C MET A 271 15.09 6.36 7.63
N SER A 272 13.99 6.94 8.11
CA SER A 272 12.64 6.43 7.77
C SER A 272 12.44 6.39 6.25
N TYR A 273 11.78 5.34 5.77
CA TYR A 273 11.60 5.10 4.34
C TYR A 273 10.99 6.30 3.59
N LEU A 274 10.12 7.10 4.23
CA LEU A 274 9.53 8.28 3.60
C LEU A 274 10.57 9.34 3.19
N TRP A 275 11.64 9.50 3.99
CA TRP A 275 12.72 10.45 3.74
C TRP A 275 13.63 10.03 2.58
N LEU A 276 13.64 8.74 2.21
CA LEU A 276 14.40 8.25 1.07
C LEU A 276 13.97 8.92 -0.24
N ASN A 277 12.73 9.38 -0.35
CA ASN A 277 12.26 10.14 -1.51
C ASN A 277 13.03 11.45 -1.68
N VAL A 278 13.09 12.25 -0.61
CA VAL A 278 13.77 13.55 -0.61
C VAL A 278 15.27 13.34 -0.77
N PHE A 279 15.82 12.40 -0.01
CA PHE A 279 17.24 12.05 -0.06
C PHE A 279 17.65 11.59 -1.47
N GLY A 280 16.96 10.62 -2.05
CA GLY A 280 17.26 10.12 -3.39
C GLY A 280 17.11 11.19 -4.47
N CYS A 281 16.13 12.08 -4.35
CA CYS A 281 15.94 13.20 -5.29
C CYS A 281 17.11 14.18 -5.26
N LEU A 282 17.52 14.61 -4.06
CA LEU A 282 18.66 15.53 -3.91
C LEU A 282 19.97 14.84 -4.32
N LEU A 283 20.13 13.57 -3.96
CA LEU A 283 21.33 12.81 -4.24
C LEU A 283 21.57 12.64 -5.75
N VAL A 284 20.54 12.32 -6.54
CA VAL A 284 20.74 12.23 -8.01
C VAL A 284 21.08 13.57 -8.62
N ILE A 285 20.52 14.67 -8.10
CA ILE A 285 20.87 16.02 -8.54
C ILE A 285 22.35 16.26 -8.26
N VAL A 286 22.81 16.05 -7.02
CA VAL A 286 24.21 16.24 -6.62
C VAL A 286 25.16 15.34 -7.42
N CYS A 287 24.88 14.04 -7.51
CA CYS A 287 25.69 13.09 -8.28
C CYS A 287 25.79 13.48 -9.75
N ALA A 288 24.69 13.91 -10.38
CA ALA A 288 24.71 14.36 -11.77
C ALA A 288 25.56 15.63 -11.96
N HIS A 289 25.50 16.58 -11.01
CA HIS A 289 26.33 17.79 -11.05
C HIS A 289 27.82 17.48 -10.89
N LEU A 290 28.16 16.55 -10.01
CA LEU A 290 29.55 16.13 -9.78
C LEU A 290 30.12 15.35 -10.97
N LEU A 291 29.30 14.51 -11.62
CA LEU A 291 29.73 13.70 -12.76
C LEU A 291 29.78 14.47 -14.08
N GLN A 292 28.98 15.53 -14.24
CA GLN A 292 28.95 16.36 -15.44
C GLN A 292 30.35 16.85 -15.88
N PRO A 293 31.18 17.49 -15.03
CA PRO A 293 32.49 17.98 -15.45
C PRO A 293 33.48 16.85 -15.78
N LEU A 294 33.36 15.69 -15.13
CA LEU A 294 34.21 14.52 -15.43
C LEU A 294 33.90 13.98 -16.84
N ILE A 295 32.62 13.89 -17.18
CA ILE A 295 32.16 13.36 -18.48
C ILE A 295 32.39 14.36 -19.62
N GLU A 296 32.38 15.67 -19.35
CA GLU A 296 32.73 16.67 -20.36
C GLU A 296 34.21 16.69 -20.73
N LYS A 297 35.11 16.38 -19.79
CA LYS A 297 36.55 16.25 -20.06
C LYS A 297 36.89 15.10 -21.01
N GLU A 298 36.06 14.07 -21.12
CA GLU A 298 36.27 12.92 -22.00
C GLU A 298 35.89 13.17 -23.47
N LYS A 299 35.33 14.33 -23.83
CA LYS A 299 35.22 14.71 -25.24
C LYS A 299 36.55 15.35 -25.69
N PRO A 300 37.40 14.67 -26.48
CA PRO A 300 38.41 15.41 -27.24
C PRO A 300 37.67 16.38 -28.17
N ALA A 301 38.20 17.59 -28.28
CA ALA A 301 37.76 18.56 -29.28
C ALA A 301 37.79 17.89 -30.66
N GLN A 302 36.63 17.74 -31.29
CA GLN A 302 36.46 17.46 -32.71
C GLN A 302 35.81 18.67 -33.35
#